data_AF-A0A3D3R015-F1
#
_entry.id   AF-A0A3D3R015-F1
#
_cell.length_a   1.000
_cell.length_b   1.000
_cell.length_c   1.000
_cell.angle_alpha   90.00
_cell.angle_beta   90.00
_cell.angle_gamma   90.00
#
_symmetry.space_group_name_H-M   'P 1'
#
loop_
_entity.id
_entity.type
_entity.pdbx_description
1 polymer ?
#
loop_
_entity_poly.entity_id
_entity_poly.type
_entity_poly.pdbx_seq_one_letter_code
_entity_poly.pdbx_strand_id
1 'polypeptide(L)'
;MLGGSIEVHSQSGSGTTFTCKITAGLVESASLIQPQNEHKTSIDKPDSQGSAPSLSCNVLVVDDRRDIRYIVKQFLIKSGAQVESANDGLEAIERIKQAEKSYDMILLDMQMPRLDGYQTAERL
;
A
#
# COMPACT_ATOMS: atom_id res chain seq x y z
N MET A 1 -4.78 -15.35 27.84
CA MET A 1 -5.97 -15.27 26.95
C MET A 1 -6.63 -13.92 27.16
N LEU A 2 -6.93 -13.16 26.09
CA LEU A 2 -7.33 -11.74 26.13
C LEU A 2 -8.82 -11.48 26.50
N GLY A 3 -9.55 -12.48 27.01
CA GLY A 3 -10.93 -12.30 27.50
C GLY A 3 -11.95 -11.85 26.45
N GLY A 4 -11.86 -12.39 25.23
CA GLY A 4 -12.70 -12.05 24.08
C GLY A 4 -13.23 -13.28 23.32
N SER A 5 -13.84 -13.09 22.15
CA SER A 5 -14.36 -14.18 21.31
C SER A 5 -13.79 -14.15 19.89
N ILE A 6 -13.73 -15.32 19.25
CA ILE A 6 -13.43 -15.48 17.83
C ILE A 6 -14.57 -16.27 17.21
N GLU A 7 -15.13 -15.75 16.12
CA GLU A 7 -16.23 -16.33 15.36
C GLU A 7 -15.82 -16.47 13.89
N VAL A 8 -16.38 -17.46 13.19
CA VAL A 8 -16.12 -17.68 11.77
C VAL A 8 -17.43 -17.95 11.04
N HIS A 9 -17.61 -17.28 9.90
CA HIS A 9 -18.70 -17.54 8.96
C HIS A 9 -18.09 -17.87 7.60
N SER A 10 -18.42 -19.04 7.06
CA SER A 10 -17.90 -19.50 5.78
C SER A 10 -19.01 -20.05 4.92
N GLN A 11 -19.00 -19.68 3.64
CA GLN A 11 -19.89 -20.22 2.63
C GLN A 11 -19.07 -20.55 1.39
N SER A 12 -19.18 -21.81 0.93
CA SER A 12 -18.48 -22.26 -0.27
C SER A 12 -18.82 -21.38 -1.47
N GLY A 13 -17.80 -20.92 -2.20
CA GLY A 13 -17.94 -19.98 -3.32
C GLY A 13 -18.15 -18.50 -2.93
N SER A 14 -18.36 -18.18 -1.66
CA SER A 14 -18.51 -16.79 -1.17
C SER A 14 -17.37 -16.32 -0.24
N GLY A 15 -16.53 -17.26 0.20
CA GLY A 15 -15.36 -16.99 1.03
C GLY A 15 -15.60 -17.22 2.52
N THR A 16 -14.68 -16.72 3.33
CA THR A 16 -14.66 -16.91 4.79
C THR A 16 -14.41 -15.58 5.49
N THR A 17 -15.22 -15.29 6.49
CA THR A 17 -15.07 -14.14 7.39
C THR A 17 -14.71 -14.64 8.78
N PHE A 18 -13.62 -14.11 9.33
CA PHE A 18 -13.22 -14.31 10.72
C PHE A 18 -13.46 -13.01 11.49
N THR A 19 -14.15 -13.11 12.62
CA THR A 19 -14.43 -11.98 13.51
C THR A 19 -13.73 -12.22 14.83
N CYS A 20 -12.89 -11.28 15.26
CA CYS A 20 -12.25 -11.31 16.57
C CYS A 20 -12.77 -10.12 17.40
N LYS A 21 -13.28 -10.40 18.60
CA LYS A 21 -13.72 -9.42 19.59
C LYS A 21 -12.80 -9.51 20.79
N ILE A 22 -12.20 -8.40 21.21
CA ILE A 22 -11.33 -8.35 22.40
C ILE A 22 -11.84 -7.27 23.38
N THR A 23 -11.69 -7.53 24.67
CA THR A 23 -12.08 -6.57 25.71
C THR A 23 -10.98 -5.50 25.84
N ALA A 24 -11.31 -4.24 25.55
CA ALA A 24 -10.37 -3.12 25.59
C ALA A 24 -10.04 -2.62 27.01
N GLY A 25 -10.69 -3.16 28.06
CA GLY A 25 -10.57 -2.68 29.44
C GLY A 25 -11.48 -1.47 29.74
N LEU A 26 -11.33 -0.88 30.93
CA LEU A 26 -12.05 0.34 31.34
C LEU A 26 -11.43 1.55 30.63
N VAL A 27 -12.22 2.24 29.80
CA VAL A 27 -11.77 3.36 28.95
C VAL A 27 -12.25 4.70 29.54
N GLU A 28 -12.04 4.92 30.84
CA GLU A 28 -12.57 6.10 31.54
C GLU A 28 -11.80 7.39 31.25
N SER A 29 -10.51 7.29 30.92
CA SER A 29 -9.64 8.45 30.65
C SER A 29 -9.12 8.50 29.21
N ALA A 30 -9.46 7.53 28.37
CA ALA A 30 -9.05 7.59 26.97
C ALA A 30 -10.04 8.46 26.21
N SER A 31 -9.53 9.51 25.56
CA SER A 31 -10.31 10.21 24.54
C SER A 31 -10.62 9.22 23.43
N LEU A 32 -11.89 8.80 23.36
CA LEU A 32 -12.37 7.99 22.25
C LEU A 32 -12.24 8.81 20.97
N ILE A 33 -11.26 8.46 20.15
CA ILE A 33 -11.19 8.96 18.78
C ILE A 33 -12.31 8.22 18.06
N GLN A 34 -13.35 8.93 17.64
CA GLN A 34 -14.29 8.35 16.68
C GLN A 34 -13.48 7.97 15.45
N PRO A 35 -13.39 6.67 15.10
CA PRO A 35 -12.72 6.28 13.88
C PRO A 35 -13.55 6.92 12.78
N GLN A 36 -13.03 8.02 12.25
CA GLN A 36 -13.55 8.57 11.02
C GLN A 36 -13.33 7.45 10.02
N ASN A 37 -14.40 6.74 9.65
CA ASN A 37 -14.44 5.86 8.48
C ASN A 37 -14.30 6.67 7.17
N GLU A 38 -13.57 7.78 7.25
CA GLU A 38 -13.07 8.59 6.19
C GLU A 38 -11.64 8.87 6.61
N HIS A 39 -10.70 8.32 5.85
CA HIS A 39 -9.34 8.80 5.83
C HIS A 39 -9.36 10.27 5.38
N LYS A 40 -9.73 11.21 6.26
CA LYS A 40 -9.23 12.58 6.20
C LYS A 40 -7.80 12.47 6.70
N THR A 41 -6.92 12.12 5.78
CA THR A 41 -5.51 12.46 5.88
C THR A 41 -5.42 13.91 6.34
N SER A 42 -4.87 14.13 7.52
CA SER A 42 -4.35 15.43 7.93
C SER A 42 -3.10 15.69 7.10
N ILE A 43 -3.31 16.00 5.83
CA ILE A 43 -2.53 17.04 5.18
C ILE A 43 -3.12 18.31 5.78
N ASP A 44 -2.31 19.14 6.42
CA ASP A 44 -2.70 20.50 6.80
C ASP A 44 -3.60 21.07 5.73
N LYS A 45 -4.76 21.61 6.11
CA LYS A 45 -5.68 22.26 5.17
C LYS A 45 -4.84 23.09 4.19
N PRO A 46 -4.74 22.74 2.88
CA PRO A 46 -4.63 23.79 1.92
C PRO A 46 -5.93 24.57 2.10
N ASP A 47 -5.82 25.89 2.12
CA ASP A 47 -6.97 26.76 2.07
C ASP A 47 -8.02 26.23 1.07
N SER A 48 -9.27 26.48 1.44
CA SER A 48 -10.48 26.17 0.70
C SER A 48 -10.26 26.10 -0.82
N GLN A 49 -10.60 24.94 -1.43
CA GLN A 49 -10.62 24.60 -2.87
C GLN A 49 -9.42 23.83 -3.47
N GLY A 50 -9.09 22.66 -2.93
CA GLY A 50 -8.25 21.68 -3.64
C GLY A 50 -8.71 20.25 -3.38
N SER A 51 -8.98 19.46 -4.42
CA SER A 51 -9.12 18.01 -4.31
C SER A 51 -7.88 17.43 -3.61
N ALA A 52 -8.02 16.36 -2.82
CA ALA A 52 -6.86 15.60 -2.34
C ALA A 52 -5.88 15.38 -3.51
N PRO A 53 -4.56 15.54 -3.31
CA PRO A 53 -3.61 15.45 -4.40
C PRO A 53 -3.75 14.08 -5.08
N SER A 54 -4.25 14.09 -6.30
CA SER A 54 -4.31 12.91 -7.17
C SER A 54 -2.97 12.81 -7.87
N LEU A 55 -2.23 11.74 -7.59
CA LEU A 55 -0.89 11.55 -8.12
C LEU A 55 -0.88 11.49 -9.66
N SER A 56 -1.97 11.05 -10.29
CA SER A 56 -2.20 11.04 -11.76
C SER A 56 -0.94 10.77 -12.60
N CYS A 57 -0.13 9.79 -12.18
CA CYS A 57 1.16 9.46 -12.77
C CYS A 57 1.33 7.93 -12.86
N ASN A 58 2.29 7.49 -13.68
CA ASN A 58 2.66 6.10 -13.85
C ASN A 58 3.82 5.77 -12.90
N VAL A 59 3.60 4.82 -11.99
CA VAL A 59 4.59 4.42 -10.98
C VAL A 59 4.96 2.96 -11.16
N LEU A 60 6.26 2.67 -11.11
CA LEU A 60 6.76 1.30 -11.01
C LEU A 60 7.20 1.01 -9.57
N VAL A 61 6.63 -0.01 -8.95
CA VAL A 61 7.02 -0.48 -7.62
C VAL A 61 7.91 -1.72 -7.74
N VAL A 62 9.12 -1.68 -7.18
CA VAL A 62 10.09 -2.75 -7.24
C VAL A 62 10.49 -3.13 -5.81
N ASP A 63 10.30 -4.40 -5.48
CA ASP A 63 10.57 -4.99 -4.16
C ASP A 63 10.80 -6.49 -4.38
N ASP A 64 11.33 -7.29 -3.47
CA ASP A 64 11.37 -8.75 -3.67
C ASP A 64 10.26 -9.48 -2.90
N ARG A 65 9.67 -8.82 -1.90
CA ARG A 65 8.60 -9.33 -1.05
C ARG A 65 7.23 -8.99 -1.61
N ARG A 66 6.49 -10.04 -1.97
CA ARG A 66 5.13 -9.96 -2.51
C ARG A 66 4.18 -9.09 -1.67
N ASP A 67 4.22 -9.22 -0.35
CA ASP A 67 3.27 -8.54 0.54
C ASP A 67 3.51 -7.03 0.60
N ILE A 68 4.79 -6.61 0.63
CA ILE A 68 5.16 -5.19 0.62
C ILE A 68 4.77 -4.57 -0.71
N ARG A 69 5.17 -5.21 -1.82
CA ARG A 69 4.76 -4.82 -3.18
C ARG A 69 3.26 -4.63 -3.31
N TYR A 70 2.47 -5.57 -2.77
CA TYR A 70 1.02 -5.52 -2.82
C TYR A 70 0.47 -4.32 -2.05
N ILE A 71 0.88 -4.14 -0.78
CA ILE A 71 0.39 -3.06 0.09
C ILE A 71 0.72 -1.68 -0.50
N VAL A 72 1.97 -1.48 -0.93
CA VAL A 72 2.43 -0.23 -1.56
C VAL A 72 1.64 0.08 -2.82
N LYS A 73 1.45 -0.91 -3.70
CA LYS A 73 0.65 -0.77 -4.91
C LYS A 73 -0.78 -0.32 -4.58
N GLN A 74 -1.42 -0.88 -3.56
CA GLN A 74 -2.76 -0.48 -3.16
C GLN A 74 -2.82 0.98 -2.67
N PHE A 75 -1.83 1.44 -1.91
CA PHE A 75 -1.80 2.83 -1.45
C PHE A 75 -1.64 3.83 -2.59
N LEU A 76 -0.77 3.53 -3.56
CA LEU A 76 -0.54 4.39 -4.72
C LEU A 76 -1.75 4.44 -5.66
N ILE A 77 -2.40 3.29 -5.93
CA ILE A 77 -3.64 3.23 -6.74
C ILE A 77 -4.75 4.05 -6.07
N LYS A 78 -4.93 3.90 -4.74
CA LYS A 78 -5.91 4.70 -3.98
C LYS A 78 -5.63 6.20 -4.02
N SER A 79 -4.38 6.58 -4.26
CA SER A 79 -3.94 7.96 -4.42
C SER A 79 -4.02 8.47 -5.88
N GLY A 80 -4.59 7.68 -6.80
CA GLY A 80 -4.83 8.07 -8.18
C GLY A 80 -3.70 7.75 -9.17
N ALA A 81 -2.65 7.03 -8.76
CA ALA A 81 -1.57 6.61 -9.65
C ALA A 81 -1.95 5.35 -10.46
N GLN A 82 -1.40 5.22 -11.67
CA GLN A 82 -1.35 3.96 -12.41
C GLN A 82 -0.09 3.21 -11.98
N VAL A 83 -0.24 1.97 -11.51
CA VAL A 83 0.86 1.28 -10.83
C VAL A 83 1.14 -0.08 -11.44
N GLU A 84 2.34 -0.23 -11.96
CA GLU A 84 2.95 -1.50 -12.31
C GLU A 84 3.94 -1.95 -11.23
N SER A 85 4.36 -3.21 -11.28
CA SER A 85 5.26 -3.72 -10.25
C SER A 85 6.20 -4.79 -10.78
N ALA A 86 7.44 -4.78 -10.30
CA ALA A 86 8.48 -5.78 -10.55
C ALA A 86 8.94 -6.43 -9.23
N ASN A 87 9.52 -7.63 -9.33
CA ASN A 87 9.94 -8.47 -8.21
C ASN A 87 11.46 -8.43 -7.92
N ASP A 88 12.23 -7.74 -8.76
CA ASP A 88 13.66 -7.49 -8.61
C ASP A 88 14.09 -6.35 -9.56
N GLY A 89 15.37 -6.01 -9.51
CA GLY A 89 15.97 -5.01 -10.40
C GLY A 89 16.04 -5.38 -11.88
N LEU A 90 16.18 -6.66 -12.24
CA LEU A 90 16.28 -7.10 -13.64
C LEU A 90 14.93 -6.98 -14.36
N GLU A 91 13.86 -7.43 -13.71
CA GLU A 91 12.48 -7.32 -14.18
C GLU A 91 12.04 -5.85 -14.23
N ALA A 92 12.52 -5.01 -13.30
CA ALA A 92 12.29 -3.57 -13.35
C ALA A 92 12.89 -2.93 -14.61
N ILE A 93 14.17 -3.20 -14.89
CA ILE A 93 14.85 -2.70 -16.10
C ILE A 93 14.13 -3.17 -17.36
N GLU A 94 13.72 -4.44 -17.42
CA GLU A 94 13.01 -4.97 -18.59
C GLU A 94 11.66 -4.29 -18.80
N ARG A 95 10.88 -4.09 -17.72
CA ARG A 95 9.62 -3.35 -17.82
C ARG A 95 9.82 -1.92 -18.31
N ILE A 96 10.83 -1.22 -17.80
CA ILE A 96 11.12 0.15 -18.22
C ILE A 96 11.47 0.21 -19.71
N LYS A 97 12.22 -0.77 -20.23
CA LYS A 97 12.56 -0.86 -21.66
C LYS A 97 11.36 -1.20 -22.54
N GLN A 98 10.44 -2.02 -22.05
CA GLN A 98 9.26 -2.49 -22.81
C GLN A 98 8.05 -1.56 -22.66
N ALA A 99 8.07 -0.63 -21.71
CA ALA A 99 6.92 0.20 -21.42
C ALA A 99 6.59 1.13 -22.60
N GLU A 100 5.32 1.12 -23.02
CA GLU A 100 4.81 2.05 -24.04
C GLU A 100 4.81 3.51 -23.55
N LYS A 101 4.70 3.70 -22.23
CA LYS A 101 4.76 4.99 -21.55
C LYS A 101 5.85 4.97 -20.49
N SER A 102 6.61 6.05 -20.40
CA SER A 102 7.59 6.22 -19.32
C SER A 102 6.91 6.24 -17.96
N TYR A 103 7.61 5.69 -16.96
CA TYR A 103 7.24 5.88 -15.56
C TYR A 103 7.70 7.25 -15.08
N ASP A 104 6.83 7.95 -14.36
CA ASP A 104 7.14 9.25 -13.75
C ASP A 104 7.88 9.08 -12.42
N MET A 105 7.73 7.92 -11.79
CA MET A 105 8.37 7.56 -10.53
C MET A 105 8.64 6.06 -10.45
N ILE A 106 9.77 5.71 -9.83
CA ILE A 106 10.11 4.33 -9.49
C ILE A 106 10.32 4.28 -7.99
N LEU A 107 9.54 3.45 -7.29
CA LEU A 107 9.77 3.15 -5.89
C LEU A 107 10.52 1.83 -5.80
N LEU A 108 11.74 1.89 -5.26
CA LEU A 108 12.73 0.84 -5.38
C LEU A 108 13.19 0.39 -3.99
N ASP A 109 13.03 -0.90 -3.68
CA ASP A 109 13.68 -1.49 -2.51
C ASP A 109 15.21 -1.52 -2.72
N MET A 110 15.95 -1.21 -1.67
CA MET A 110 17.40 -1.19 -1.69
C MET A 110 17.98 -2.60 -1.61
N GLN A 111 17.31 -3.53 -0.92
CA GLN A 111 17.82 -4.88 -0.68
C GLN A 111 17.01 -5.93 -1.43
N MET A 112 17.46 -6.29 -2.63
CA MET A 112 16.82 -7.32 -3.46
C MET A 112 17.85 -8.35 -3.96
N PRO A 113 17.43 -9.59 -4.25
CA PRO A 113 18.32 -10.59 -4.85
C PRO A 113 18.69 -10.23 -6.30
N ARG A 114 19.81 -10.79 -6.78
CA ARG A 114 20.37 -10.65 -8.14
C ARG A 114 20.88 -9.26 -8.50
N LEU A 115 20.06 -8.23 -8.38
CA LEU A 115 20.39 -6.84 -8.64
C LEU A 115 19.72 -5.97 -7.58
N ASP A 116 20.53 -5.34 -6.74
CA ASP A 116 20.04 -4.52 -5.64
C ASP A 116 19.51 -3.15 -6.13
N GLY A 117 18.93 -2.36 -5.23
CA GLY A 117 18.36 -1.06 -5.61
C GLY A 117 19.39 -0.06 -6.14
N TYR A 118 20.61 -0.06 -5.61
CA TYR A 118 21.66 0.84 -6.07
C TYR A 118 22.11 0.49 -7.49
N GLN A 119 22.44 -0.77 -7.72
CA GLN A 119 22.86 -1.29 -9.03
C GLN A 119 21.75 -1.18 -10.07
N THR A 120 20.48 -1.30 -9.64
CA THR A 120 19.33 -1.06 -10.52
C THR A 120 19.31 0.40 -10.93
N ALA A 121 19.34 1.34 -9.98
CA ALA A 121 19.30 2.77 -10.26
C ALA A 121 20.45 3.27 -11.15
N GLU A 122 21.66 2.70 -11.03
CA GLU A 122 22.78 3.00 -11.94
C GLU A 122 22.55 2.58 -13.40
N ARG A 123 21.60 1.66 -13.65
CA ARG A 123 21.29 1.09 -14.97
C ARG A 123 20.01 1.64 -15.59
N LEU A 124 19.32 2.56 -14.91
CA LEU A 124 18.12 3.27 -15.40
C LEU A 124 18.52 4.57 -16.10
#